data_AF-A0A0Q4JCV5-F1
#
_entry.id   AF-A0A0Q4JCV5-F1
#
_cell.length_a   1.000
_cell.length_b   1.000
_cell.length_c   1.000
_cell.angle_alpha   90.00
_cell.angle_beta   90.00
_cell.angle_gamma   90.00
#
_symmetry.space_group_name_H-M   'P 1'
#
loop_
_entity.id
_entity.type
_entity.pdbx_description
1 polymer ?
#
loop_
_entity_poly.entity_id
_entity_poly.type
_entity_poly.pdbx_seq_one_letter_code
_entity_poly.pdbx_strand_id
1 'polypeptide(L)'
;MLVRIFMGASWVGADRQEDYEFDALPAVGHKLAIAYEDGWEVATVRDIVHRLTDPETAADIAMLVSVPVQGGQVSDALPLAGLDGVSVKPSGVSVPKTTGPWGA
;
A
#
# COMPACT_ATOMS: atom_id res chain seq x y z
N MET A 1 -12.53 8.67 -2.97
CA MET A 1 -11.48 8.87 -4.00
C MET A 1 -11.06 7.52 -4.56
N LEU A 2 -11.02 7.37 -5.89
CA LEU A 2 -10.69 6.09 -6.53
C LEU A 2 -9.18 5.87 -6.58
N VAL A 3 -8.73 4.73 -6.04
CA VAL A 3 -7.34 4.30 -5.98
C VAL A 3 -7.22 2.90 -6.56
N ARG A 4 -6.38 2.75 -7.59
CA ARG A 4 -6.04 1.44 -8.15
C ARG A 4 -4.86 0.85 -7.41
N ILE A 5 -5.03 -0.37 -6.89
CA ILE A 5 -3.97 -1.06 -6.15
C ILE A 5 -3.18 -1.97 -7.08
N PHE A 6 -1.86 -2.00 -6.91
CA PHE A 6 -0.93 -2.91 -7.56
C PHE A 6 -0.16 -3.66 -6.47
N MET A 7 -0.10 -4.99 -6.54
CA MET A 7 0.57 -5.83 -5.54
C MET A 7 1.87 -6.38 -6.10
N GLY A 8 3.00 -6.11 -5.44
CA GLY A 8 4.25 -6.71 -5.86
C GLY A 8 5.51 -6.11 -5.24
N ALA A 9 6.66 -6.61 -5.66
CA ALA A 9 7.95 -6.07 -5.23
C ALA A 9 8.30 -4.74 -5.93
N SER A 10 7.78 -4.52 -7.13
CA SER A 10 8.01 -3.33 -7.96
C SER A 10 6.91 -3.19 -9.03
N TRP A 11 6.76 -2.00 -9.62
CA TRP A 11 5.78 -1.73 -10.68
C TRP A 11 5.88 -2.63 -11.92
N VAL A 12 7.09 -3.08 -12.28
CA VAL A 12 7.35 -3.82 -13.53
C VAL A 12 6.78 -5.24 -13.51
N GLY A 13 6.43 -5.77 -12.33
CA GLY A 13 5.82 -7.09 -12.17
C GLY A 13 4.78 -7.11 -11.06
N ALA A 14 4.13 -5.98 -10.81
CA ALA A 14 3.05 -5.91 -9.86
C ALA A 14 1.72 -6.33 -10.51
N ASP A 15 0.97 -7.16 -9.81
CA ASP A 15 -0.35 -7.60 -10.25
C ASP A 15 -1.36 -6.49 -9.99
N ARG A 16 -2.12 -6.13 -11.03
CA ARG A 16 -3.15 -5.10 -10.95
C ARG A 16 -4.37 -5.67 -10.23
N GLN A 17 -4.78 -4.99 -9.17
CA GLN A 17 -6.04 -5.26 -8.46
C GLN A 17 -7.15 -4.35 -8.98
N GLU A 18 -8.32 -4.45 -8.35
CA GLU A 18 -9.46 -3.60 -8.62
C GLU A 18 -9.23 -2.14 -8.17
N ASP A 19 -10.20 -1.30 -8.50
CA ASP A 19 -10.23 0.09 -8.05
C ASP A 19 -10.99 0.16 -6.73
N TYR A 20 -10.38 0.79 -5.73
CA TYR A 20 -10.90 0.90 -4.38
C TYR A 20 -11.20 2.34 -4.05
N GLU A 21 -12.26 2.57 -3.28
CA GLU A 21 -12.57 3.90 -2.77
C GLU A 21 -11.91 4.14 -1.42
N PHE A 22 -11.20 5.27 -1.31
CA PHE A 22 -10.60 5.75 -0.07
C PHE A 22 -11.17 7.11 0.33
N ASP A 23 -11.50 7.27 1.61
CA ASP A 23 -11.85 8.56 2.22
C ASP A 23 -10.61 9.45 2.40
N ALA A 24 -9.48 8.83 2.74
CA ALA A 24 -8.19 9.49 2.90
C ALA A 24 -7.09 8.63 2.28
N LEU A 25 -6.14 9.27 1.60
CA LEU A 25 -5.03 8.58 0.97
C LEU A 25 -4.07 8.01 2.03
N PRO A 26 -3.81 6.69 2.05
CA PRO A 26 -2.75 6.10 2.85
C PRO A 26 -1.39 6.69 2.48
N ALA A 27 -0.46 6.79 3.44
CA ALA A 27 0.91 7.18 3.17
C ALA A 27 1.80 5.94 2.90
N VAL A 28 2.94 6.14 2.24
CA VAL A 28 3.98 5.11 2.13
C VAL A 28 4.38 4.65 3.54
N GLY A 29 4.41 3.33 3.73
CA GLY A 29 4.65 2.68 5.03
C GLY A 29 3.37 2.37 5.82
N HIS A 30 2.20 2.89 5.43
CA HIS A 30 0.94 2.48 6.05
C HIS A 30 0.63 1.02 5.74
N LYS A 31 0.01 0.35 6.71
CA LYS A 31 -0.51 -1.01 6.56
C LYS A 31 -1.94 -0.94 6.02
N LEU A 32 -2.26 -1.82 5.10
CA LEU A 32 -3.59 -1.99 4.53
C LEU A 32 -4.06 -3.42 4.80
N ALA A 33 -5.35 -3.54 5.12
CA ALA A 33 -6.05 -4.81 5.16
C ALA A 33 -7.03 -4.85 3.98
N ILE A 34 -6.93 -5.90 3.18
CA ILE A 34 -7.74 -6.14 1.99
C ILE A 34 -8.59 -7.37 2.29
N ALA A 35 -9.91 -7.17 2.32
CA ALA A 35 -10.86 -8.22 2.63
C ALA A 35 -11.13 -9.08 1.39
N TYR A 36 -11.22 -10.40 1.60
CA TYR A 36 -11.66 -11.39 0.63
C TYR A 36 -12.78 -12.23 1.24
N GLU A 37 -13.42 -13.09 0.43
CA GLU A 37 -14.57 -13.92 0.86
C GLU A 37 -14.32 -14.66 2.18
N ASP A 38 -13.13 -15.22 2.35
CA ASP A 38 -12.80 -16.09 3.49
C ASP A 38 -11.72 -15.53 4.44
N GLY A 39 -11.31 -14.26 4.29
CA GLY A 39 -10.23 -13.74 5.12
C GLY A 39 -9.69 -12.37 4.75
N TRP A 40 -8.53 -12.08 5.32
CA TRP A 40 -7.82 -10.83 5.12
C TRP A 40 -6.43 -11.07 4.58
N GLU A 41 -6.07 -10.31 3.56
CA GLU A 41 -4.68 -10.09 3.20
C GLU A 41 -4.22 -8.75 3.73
N VAL A 42 -2.96 -8.68 4.11
CA VAL A 42 -2.37 -7.45 4.63
C VAL A 42 -1.08 -7.12 3.90
N ALA A 43 -0.92 -5.85 3.58
CA ALA A 43 0.23 -5.36 2.82
C ALA A 43 0.63 -3.98 3.32
N THR A 44 1.86 -3.58 3.02
CA THR A 44 2.37 -2.24 3.33
C THR A 44 2.45 -1.42 2.05
N VAL A 45 1.98 -0.18 2.09
CA VAL A 45 2.11 0.78 0.99
C VAL A 45 3.58 1.06 0.73
N ARG A 46 4.02 0.83 -0.51
CA ARG A 46 5.42 1.01 -0.92
C ARG A 46 5.63 2.28 -1.74
N ASP A 47 4.67 2.60 -2.60
CA ASP A 47 4.76 3.74 -3.50
C ASP A 47 3.36 4.21 -3.91
N ILE A 48 3.24 5.49 -4.26
CA ILE A 48 1.98 6.12 -4.65
C ILE A 48 2.27 7.04 -5.83
N VAL A 49 1.55 6.84 -6.92
CA VAL A 49 1.66 7.64 -8.12
C VAL A 49 0.30 8.24 -8.44
N HIS A 50 0.28 9.55 -8.66
CA HIS A 50 -0.90 10.25 -9.13
C HIS A 50 -0.92 10.14 -10.65
N ARG A 51 -1.89 9.41 -11.22
CA ARG A 51 -1.99 9.25 -12.67
C ARG A 51 -3.15 10.10 -13.16
N LEU A 52 -2.86 11.24 -13.75
CA LEU A 52 -3.82 11.95 -14.60
C LEU A 52 -3.96 11.17 -15.91
N THR A 53 -4.90 10.22 -15.96
CA THR A 53 -5.30 9.62 -17.24
C THR A 53 -6.80 9.44 -17.24
N ASP A 54 -7.48 10.39 -17.87
CA ASP A 54 -8.90 10.43 -18.21
C ASP A 54 -9.88 10.36 -17.01
N PRO A 55 -10.45 11.50 -16.57
CA PRO A 55 -11.33 11.58 -15.39
C PRO A 55 -12.62 10.76 -15.51
N GLU A 56 -12.96 10.26 -16.70
CA GLU A 56 -14.17 9.46 -16.90
C GLU A 56 -13.94 7.94 -16.76
N THR A 57 -12.69 7.44 -16.78
CA THR A 57 -12.46 5.98 -16.90
C THR A 57 -11.30 5.38 -16.07
N ALA A 58 -10.50 6.16 -15.36
CA ALA A 58 -9.42 5.61 -14.51
C ALA A 58 -9.36 6.20 -13.11
N ALA A 59 -8.89 5.40 -12.15
CA ALA A 59 -8.55 5.87 -10.82
C ALA A 59 -7.49 6.98 -10.88
N ASP A 60 -7.72 8.06 -10.12
CA ASP A 60 -6.83 9.23 -10.05
C ASP A 60 -5.46 8.89 -9.47
N ILE A 61 -5.38 7.80 -8.72
CA ILE A 61 -4.20 7.38 -7.96
C ILE A 61 -3.95 5.89 -8.18
N ALA A 62 -2.70 5.55 -8.46
CA ALA A 62 -2.19 4.19 -8.45
C ALA A 62 -1.30 4.00 -7.21
N MET A 63 -1.51 2.89 -6.49
CA MET A 63 -0.77 2.58 -5.28
C MET A 63 -0.09 1.22 -5.42
N LEU A 64 1.21 1.17 -5.16
CA LEU A 64 1.96 -0.08 -5.07
C LEU A 64 2.01 -0.51 -3.60
N VAL A 65 1.56 -1.73 -3.34
CA VAL A 65 1.66 -2.38 -2.03
C VAL A 65 2.63 -3.55 -2.11
N SER A 66 3.20 -3.95 -0.97
CA SER A 66 4.02 -5.15 -0.87
C SER A 66 3.24 -6.39 -1.30
N VAL A 67 3.97 -7.48 -1.58
CA VAL A 67 3.33 -8.79 -1.70
C VAL A 67 2.48 -9.04 -0.46
N PRO A 68 1.18 -9.32 -0.62
CA PRO A 68 0.28 -9.52 0.50
C PRO A 68 0.70 -10.72 1.34
N VAL A 69 0.48 -10.64 2.64
CA VAL A 69 0.59 -11.77 3.55
C VAL A 69 -0.77 -12.05 4.16
N GLN A 70 -1.05 -13.31 4.47
CA GLN A 70 -2.30 -13.69 5.10
C GLN A 70 -2.39 -13.06 6.50
N GLY A 71 -3.36 -12.18 6.71
CA GLY A 71 -3.55 -11.42 7.95
C GLY A 71 -4.42 -12.11 8.98
N GLY A 72 -5.36 -12.95 8.55
CA GLY A 72 -6.29 -13.68 9.42
C GLY A 72 -7.55 -14.19 8.70
N GLN A 73 -8.45 -14.81 9.45
CA GLN A 73 -9.80 -15.19 9.03
C GLN A 73 -10.73 -13.97 9.06
N VAL A 74 -11.85 -14.01 8.32
CA VAL A 74 -12.74 -12.84 8.18
C VAL A 74 -13.30 -12.35 9.53
N SER A 75 -13.46 -13.26 10.49
CA SER A 75 -13.93 -12.99 11.85
C SER A 75 -12.88 -12.36 12.77
N ASP A 76 -11.62 -12.24 12.33
CA ASP A 76 -10.56 -11.68 13.15
C ASP A 76 -10.72 -10.16 13.30
N ALA A 77 -10.75 -9.70 14.55
CA ALA A 77 -10.94 -8.29 14.88
C ALA A 77 -9.73 -7.40 14.54
N LEU A 78 -8.56 -7.99 14.28
CA LEU A 78 -7.29 -7.30 14.10
C LEU A 78 -6.48 -7.89 12.92
N PRO A 79 -6.97 -7.77 11.67
CA PRO A 79 -6.32 -8.38 10.51
C PRO A 79 -4.87 -7.89 10.30
N LEU A 80 -4.57 -6.65 10.71
CA LEU A 80 -3.26 -6.02 10.58
C LEU A 80 -2.16 -6.64 11.47
N ALA A 81 -2.53 -7.46 12.46
CA ALA A 81 -1.58 -8.14 13.34
C ALA A 81 -0.71 -9.15 12.57
N GLY A 82 -1.18 -9.66 11.43
CA GLY A 82 -0.39 -10.52 10.54
C GLY A 82 0.91 -9.86 10.04
N LEU A 83 0.99 -8.53 10.01
CA LEU A 83 2.21 -7.80 9.65
C LEU A 83 3.19 -7.60 10.83
N ASP A 84 2.78 -7.85 12.07
CA ASP A 84 3.66 -7.68 13.23
C ASP A 84 4.65 -8.86 13.39
N GLY A 85 4.26 -10.05 12.93
CA GLY A 85 5.13 -11.23 12.88
C GLY A 85 6.07 -11.26 11.68
N VAL A 86 5.72 -10.55 10.60
CA VAL A 86 6.58 -10.39 9.43
C VAL A 86 7.50 -9.22 9.72
N SER A 87 8.69 -9.50 10.26
CA SER A 87 9.78 -8.55 10.30
C SER A 87 10.21 -8.23 8.86
N VAL A 88 9.42 -7.40 8.19
CA VAL A 88 9.86 -6.69 7.00
C VAL A 88 10.96 -5.80 7.53
N LYS A 89 12.21 -6.30 7.46
CA LYS A 89 13.41 -5.49 7.63
C LYS A 89 13.11 -4.22 6.85
N PRO A 90 12.97 -3.05 7.50
CA PRO A 90 12.68 -1.83 6.78
C PRO A 90 13.78 -1.75 5.75
N SER A 91 13.43 -1.92 4.47
CA SER A 91 14.40 -1.70 3.40
C SER A 91 14.86 -0.28 3.67
N GLY A 92 16.13 -0.14 4.04
CA GLY A 92 16.72 1.07 4.54
C GLY A 92 16.81 2.13 3.45
N VAL A 93 15.66 2.53 2.91
CA VAL A 93 15.49 3.79 2.24
C VAL A 93 15.44 4.79 3.37
N SER A 94 16.63 5.12 3.86
CA SER A 94 16.89 6.35 4.55
C SER A 94 16.17 7.44 3.76
N VAL A 95 15.17 8.06 4.37
CA VAL A 95 14.69 9.38 3.94
C VAL A 95 15.95 10.18 3.62
N PRO A 96 16.13 10.69 2.38
CA PRO A 96 17.24 11.58 2.11
C PRO A 96 17.13 12.71 3.13
N LYS A 97 18.08 12.77 4.07
CA LYS A 97 18.23 13.96 4.90
C LYS A 97 18.47 15.08 3.91
N THR A 98 17.47 15.91 3.69
CA THR A 98 17.67 17.16 2.97
C THR A 98 18.59 17.96 3.89
N THR A 99 19.88 17.99 3.57
CA THR A 99 20.80 18.97 4.12
C THR A 99 20.39 20.32 3.51
N GLY A 100 19.30 20.87 4.02
CA GLY A 100 18.91 22.25 3.77
C GLY A 100 19.88 23.18 4.51
N PRO A 101 20.16 24.38 3.99
CA PRO A 101 21.26 25.24 4.46
C PRO A 101 21.03 25.93 5.82
N TRP A 102 20.12 25.43 6.65
CA TRP A 102 19.73 26.06 7.93
C TRP A 102 19.92 25.14 9.13
N GLY A 103 20.96 24.31 9.12
CA GLY A 103 21.32 23.44 10.25
C GLY A 103 22.72 23.71 10.78
N ALA A 104 22.87 24.80 11.54
CA ALA A 104 23.89 25.00 12.58
C ALA A 104 23.32 25.97 13.62
#